data_AF-A0AAW0IKV1-F1
#
_entry.id   AF-A0AAW0IKV1-F1
#
_cell.length_a   1.000
_cell.length_b   1.000
_cell.length_c   1.000
_cell.angle_alpha   90.00
_cell.angle_beta   90.00
_cell.angle_gamma   90.00
#
_symmetry.space_group_name_H-M   'P 1'
#
loop_
_entity.id
_entity.type
_entity.pdbx_description
1 polymer ?
#
loop_
_entity_poly.entity_id
_entity_poly.type
_entity_poly.pdbx_seq_one_letter_code
_entity_poly.pdbx_strand_id
1 'polypeptide(L)'
;MLDLFESKNKRKKKKEKREVDLFVSLLDMESHTLYAIFGLIISLALLPNPTISTKCSFPTIFNFGASNADTGGYSALFGQVPPPNGETYFHNPSGWICDGRLVIDFIAFEENNFQGSFVRKALDLIDDLFSHL
;
A
#
# COMPACT_ATOMS: atom_id res chain seq x y z
N MET A 1 25.02 -76.25 20.74
CA MET A 1 25.53 -75.20 21.66
C MET A 1 25.96 -73.95 20.89
N LEU A 2 26.71 -74.09 19.78
CA LEU A 2 27.13 -72.97 18.92
C LEU A 2 25.96 -72.17 18.31
N ASP A 3 24.92 -72.82 17.80
CA ASP A 3 23.75 -72.12 17.23
C ASP A 3 23.04 -71.22 18.25
N LEU A 4 23.05 -71.64 19.51
CA LEU A 4 22.44 -70.92 20.61
C LEU A 4 23.29 -69.71 21.01
N PHE A 5 24.62 -69.85 20.91
CA PHE A 5 25.56 -68.75 21.10
C PHE A 5 25.45 -67.72 19.97
N GLU A 6 25.39 -68.19 18.73
CA GLU A 6 25.23 -67.33 17.54
C GLU A 6 23.87 -66.61 17.55
N SER A 7 22.80 -67.31 17.94
CA SER A 7 21.46 -66.73 18.14
C SER A 7 21.46 -65.66 19.23
N LYS A 8 22.11 -65.91 20.37
CA LYS A 8 22.27 -64.90 21.44
C LYS A 8 23.06 -63.69 20.94
N ASN A 9 24.12 -63.89 20.16
CA ASN A 9 24.94 -62.81 19.62
C ASN A 9 24.19 -61.98 18.56
N LYS A 10 23.41 -62.63 17.68
CA LYS A 10 22.49 -61.96 16.73
C LYS A 10 21.42 -61.15 17.45
N ARG A 11 20.82 -61.70 18.52
CA ARG A 11 19.84 -60.97 19.34
C ARG A 11 20.44 -59.77 20.05
N LYS A 12 21.68 -59.90 20.56
CA LYS A 12 22.41 -58.79 21.20
C LYS A 12 22.69 -57.65 20.20
N LYS A 13 23.25 -57.97 19.02
CA LYS A 13 23.45 -56.99 17.94
C LYS A 13 22.15 -56.34 17.46
N LYS A 14 21.05 -57.11 17.37
CA LYS A 14 19.73 -56.59 16.99
C LYS A 14 19.11 -55.68 18.06
N LYS A 15 19.44 -55.89 19.34
CA LYS A 15 19.00 -55.02 20.44
C LYS A 15 19.79 -53.71 20.41
N GLU A 16 21.11 -53.81 20.28
CA GLU A 16 22.01 -52.65 20.18
C GLU A 16 21.67 -51.77 18.97
N LYS A 17 21.46 -52.37 17.79
CA LYS A 17 21.02 -51.63 16.60
C LYS A 17 19.68 -50.92 16.82
N ARG A 18 18.72 -51.57 17.48
CA ARG A 18 17.42 -50.94 17.80
C ARG A 18 17.55 -49.78 18.78
N GLU A 19 18.47 -49.85 19.75
CA GLU A 19 18.70 -48.70 20.64
C GLU A 19 19.36 -47.54 19.89
N VAL A 20 20.34 -47.80 19.03
CA VAL A 20 20.95 -46.73 18.19
C VAL A 20 19.90 -46.11 17.26
N ASP A 21 19.09 -46.92 16.58
CA ASP A 21 18.03 -46.42 15.70
C ASP A 21 17.00 -45.58 16.50
N LEU A 22 16.66 -45.99 17.73
CA LEU A 22 15.77 -45.24 18.62
C LEU A 22 16.39 -43.88 19.01
N PHE A 23 17.67 -43.87 19.40
CA PHE A 23 18.40 -42.64 19.73
C PHE A 23 18.51 -41.70 18.53
N VAL A 24 18.79 -42.20 17.33
CA VAL A 24 18.83 -41.40 16.09
C VAL A 24 17.45 -40.79 15.80
N SER A 25 16.37 -41.58 15.90
CA SER A 25 15.02 -41.06 15.68
C SER A 25 14.55 -40.05 16.74
N LEU A 26 15.01 -40.17 17.99
CA LEU A 26 14.76 -39.18 19.04
C LEU A 26 15.43 -37.84 18.74
N LEU A 27 16.68 -37.86 18.25
CA LEU A 27 17.42 -36.66 17.87
C LEU A 27 16.82 -35.98 16.61
N ASP A 28 16.28 -36.76 15.67
CA ASP A 28 15.59 -36.22 14.48
C ASP A 28 14.29 -35.48 14.85
N MET A 29 13.53 -35.96 15.85
CA MET A 29 12.29 -35.34 16.30
C MET A 29 12.50 -33.92 16.89
N GLU A 30 13.64 -33.67 17.53
CA GLU A 30 14.01 -32.34 18.06
C GLU A 30 14.41 -31.38 16.93
N SER A 31 15.07 -31.88 15.88
CA SER A 31 15.46 -31.07 14.72
C SER A 31 14.24 -30.57 13.94
N HIS A 32 13.27 -31.43 13.65
CA HIS A 32 12.07 -31.05 12.91
C HIS A 32 11.19 -30.04 13.66
N THR A 33 11.12 -30.17 14.99
CA THR A 33 10.39 -29.20 15.82
C THR A 33 11.07 -27.83 15.81
N LEU A 34 12.40 -27.76 15.83
CA LEU A 34 13.14 -26.51 15.67
C LEU A 34 12.94 -25.85 14.30
N TYR A 35 12.97 -26.63 13.20
CA TYR A 35 12.67 -26.10 11.86
C TYR A 35 11.24 -25.59 11.75
N ALA A 36 10.27 -26.28 12.34
CA ALA A 36 8.89 -25.85 12.36
C ALA A 36 8.71 -24.53 13.13
N ILE A 37 9.37 -24.39 14.29
CA ILE A 37 9.36 -23.16 15.09
C ILE A 37 10.01 -22.02 14.32
N PHE A 38 11.17 -22.26 13.70
CA PHE A 38 11.88 -21.25 12.91
C PHE A 38 11.05 -20.79 11.70
N GLY A 39 10.41 -21.72 10.99
CA GLY A 39 9.48 -21.42 9.90
C GLY A 39 8.26 -20.62 10.35
N LEU A 40 7.71 -20.92 11.53
CA LEU A 40 6.61 -20.16 12.13
C LEU A 40 7.04 -18.73 12.49
N ILE A 41 8.21 -18.55 13.10
CA ILE A 41 8.75 -17.23 13.45
C ILE A 41 9.00 -16.40 12.19
N ILE A 42 9.58 -16.99 11.15
CA ILE A 42 9.79 -16.32 9.86
C ILE A 42 8.45 -15.92 9.24
N SER A 43 7.47 -16.83 9.22
CA SER A 43 6.13 -16.53 8.68
C SER A 43 5.44 -15.40 9.45
N LEU A 44 5.59 -15.36 10.78
CA LEU A 44 5.05 -14.30 11.63
C LEU A 44 5.78 -12.96 11.41
N ALA A 45 7.11 -12.99 11.22
CA ALA A 45 7.92 -11.81 10.95
C ALA A 45 7.68 -11.21 9.55
N LEU A 46 7.23 -12.03 8.60
CA LEU A 46 6.84 -11.62 7.25
C LEU A 46 5.41 -11.09 7.17
N LEU A 47 4.62 -11.14 8.26
CA LEU A 47 3.30 -10.54 8.26
C LEU A 47 3.42 -9.02 8.06
N PRO A 48 2.69 -8.43 7.11
CA PRO A 48 2.67 -6.99 6.97
C PRO A 48 2.11 -6.38 8.26
N ASN A 49 2.85 -5.43 8.83
CA ASN A 49 2.34 -4.65 9.96
C ASN A 49 1.02 -3.99 9.53
N PRO A 50 -0.04 -4.01 10.36
CA PRO A 50 -1.22 -3.22 10.10
C PRO A 50 -0.79 -1.75 10.11
N THR A 51 -0.63 -1.17 8.92
CA THR A 51 -0.45 0.27 8.79
C THR A 51 -1.77 0.89 9.23
N ILE A 52 -1.78 1.48 10.42
CA ILE A 52 -2.84 2.42 10.78
C ILE A 52 -2.68 3.58 9.81
N SER A 53 -3.43 3.52 8.70
CA SER A 53 -3.62 4.67 7.82
C SER A 53 -4.49 5.63 8.62
N THR A 54 -3.84 6.50 9.39
CA THR A 54 -4.49 7.72 9.83
C THR A 54 -4.83 8.48 8.56
N LYS A 55 -6.10 8.47 8.14
CA LYS A 55 -6.59 9.38 7.10
C LYS A 55 -6.19 10.79 7.52
N CYS A 56 -5.15 11.33 6.91
CA CYS A 56 -4.71 12.68 7.16
C CYS A 56 -5.73 13.57 6.46
N SER A 57 -6.51 14.33 7.21
CA SER A 57 -7.50 15.23 6.62
C SER A 57 -6.77 16.49 6.17
N PHE A 58 -6.54 16.62 4.87
CA PHE A 58 -6.04 17.85 4.27
C PHE A 58 -7.24 18.70 3.82
N PRO A 59 -7.66 19.71 4.61
CA PRO A 59 -8.88 20.46 4.30
C PRO A 59 -8.76 21.28 3.00
N THR A 60 -7.52 21.64 2.61
CA THR A 60 -7.25 22.50 1.45
C THR A 60 -5.93 22.11 0.78
N ILE A 61 -5.88 22.20 -0.54
CA ILE A 61 -4.68 21.96 -1.37
C ILE A 61 -4.30 23.27 -2.05
N PHE A 62 -3.13 23.85 -1.76
CA PHE A 62 -2.68 25.05 -2.47
C PHE A 62 -1.83 24.66 -3.68
N ASN A 63 -2.28 24.98 -4.90
CA ASN A 63 -1.54 24.73 -6.12
C ASN A 63 -0.90 26.02 -6.65
N PHE A 64 0.39 25.99 -6.94
CA PHE A 64 1.15 27.13 -7.48
C PHE A 64 1.80 26.74 -8.80
N GLY A 65 1.83 27.68 -9.75
CA GLY A 65 2.51 27.46 -11.02
C GLY A 65 2.01 28.39 -12.12
N ALA A 66 2.29 28.00 -13.36
CA ALA A 66 1.82 28.68 -14.56
C ALA A 66 0.55 28.01 -15.10
N SER A 67 0.29 28.11 -16.40
CA SER A 67 -0.93 27.61 -17.06
C SER A 67 -1.26 26.14 -16.78
N ASN A 68 -0.26 25.29 -16.54
CA ASN A 68 -0.44 23.87 -16.22
C ASN A 68 -0.94 23.59 -14.79
N ALA A 69 -0.90 24.59 -13.91
CA ALA A 69 -1.43 24.55 -12.56
C ALA A 69 -2.67 25.46 -12.40
N ASP A 70 -2.97 26.27 -13.43
CA ASP A 70 -4.02 27.26 -13.37
C ASP A 70 -5.41 26.64 -13.53
N THR A 71 -6.20 26.71 -12.47
CA THR A 71 -7.57 26.19 -12.42
C THR A 71 -8.63 27.23 -12.77
N GLY A 72 -8.23 28.33 -13.43
CA GLY A 72 -9.12 29.38 -13.92
C GLY A 72 -8.78 30.81 -13.46
N GLY A 73 -7.63 31.01 -12.82
CA GLY A 73 -7.09 32.32 -12.45
C GLY A 73 -6.83 33.21 -13.67
N TYR A 74 -6.37 32.65 -14.79
CA TYR A 74 -6.30 33.40 -16.05
C TYR A 74 -7.69 33.87 -16.50
N SER A 75 -8.67 32.98 -16.48
CA SER A 75 -10.05 33.33 -16.86
C SER A 75 -10.69 34.36 -15.95
N ALA A 76 -10.36 34.34 -14.65
CA ALA A 76 -10.83 35.30 -13.68
C ALA A 76 -10.28 36.73 -13.92
N LEU A 77 -9.04 36.85 -14.42
CA LEU A 77 -8.38 38.14 -14.65
C LEU A 77 -8.58 38.68 -16.07
N PHE A 78 -8.57 37.81 -17.07
CA PHE A 78 -8.50 38.18 -18.48
C PHE A 78 -9.71 37.74 -19.31
N GLY A 79 -10.69 37.08 -18.68
CA GLY A 79 -11.88 36.55 -19.35
C GLY A 79 -11.70 35.13 -19.88
N GLN A 80 -12.81 34.53 -20.32
CA GLN A 80 -12.89 33.12 -20.69
C GLN A 80 -11.83 32.72 -21.72
N VAL A 81 -11.08 31.65 -21.45
CA VAL A 81 -10.16 31.06 -22.42
C VAL A 81 -10.93 30.59 -23.66
N PRO A 82 -10.54 31.01 -24.88
CA PRO A 82 -11.25 30.66 -26.11
C PRO A 82 -11.08 29.17 -26.49
N PRO A 83 -11.97 28.64 -27.36
CA PRO A 83 -11.80 27.34 -27.99
C PRO A 83 -10.39 27.13 -28.60
N PRO A 84 -9.84 25.90 -28.58
CA PRO A 84 -10.53 24.63 -28.27
C PRO A 84 -10.64 24.29 -26.77
N ASN A 85 -10.03 25.09 -25.88
CA ASN A 85 -9.83 24.74 -24.48
C ASN A 85 -11.13 24.32 -23.74
N GLY A 86 -11.20 23.04 -23.41
CA GLY A 86 -12.30 22.42 -22.67
C GLY A 86 -13.36 21.76 -23.55
N GLU A 87 -13.29 21.88 -24.89
CA GLU A 87 -14.25 21.26 -25.81
C GLU A 87 -14.18 19.74 -25.80
N THR A 88 -12.97 19.17 -25.67
CA THR A 88 -12.78 17.72 -25.75
C THR A 88 -13.30 16.97 -24.51
N TYR A 89 -12.99 17.44 -23.28
CA TYR A 89 -13.37 16.75 -22.04
C TYR A 89 -14.60 17.33 -21.34
N PHE A 90 -14.68 18.66 -21.22
CA PHE A 90 -15.79 19.32 -20.51
C PHE A 90 -16.95 19.67 -21.44
N HIS A 91 -16.70 19.66 -22.76
CA HIS A 91 -17.66 20.06 -23.80
C HIS A 91 -18.15 21.50 -23.68
N ASN A 92 -17.40 22.33 -22.96
CA ASN A 92 -17.61 23.76 -22.81
C ASN A 92 -16.29 24.41 -22.35
N PRO A 93 -16.10 25.73 -22.54
CA PRO A 93 -14.92 26.42 -22.04
C PRO A 93 -14.82 26.27 -20.51
N SER A 94 -13.85 25.50 -20.04
CA SER A 94 -13.66 25.20 -18.60
C SER A 94 -12.99 26.35 -17.83
N GLY A 95 -12.48 27.34 -18.56
CA GLY A 95 -11.65 28.42 -18.04
C GLY A 95 -10.18 28.04 -17.85
N TRP A 96 -9.80 26.84 -18.25
CA TRP A 96 -8.42 26.33 -18.19
C TRP A 96 -7.76 26.44 -19.56
N ILE A 97 -6.43 26.44 -19.59
CA ILE A 97 -5.64 26.48 -20.84
C ILE A 97 -5.33 25.03 -21.27
N CYS A 98 -6.33 24.15 -21.19
CA CYS A 98 -6.25 22.77 -21.63
C CYS A 98 -7.63 22.17 -21.89
N ASP A 99 -7.62 21.03 -22.59
CA ASP A 99 -8.82 20.30 -23.03
C ASP A 99 -9.29 19.21 -22.07
N GLY A 100 -8.65 19.07 -20.91
CA GLY A 100 -8.86 17.96 -19.99
C GLY A 100 -8.62 18.32 -18.53
N ARG A 101 -8.56 17.29 -17.68
CA ARG A 101 -8.24 17.46 -16.25
C ARG A 101 -6.78 17.84 -16.02
N LEU A 102 -6.53 18.70 -15.04
CA LEU A 102 -5.19 19.01 -14.57
C LEU A 102 -4.71 17.90 -13.62
N VAL A 103 -3.39 17.76 -13.46
CA VAL A 103 -2.79 16.78 -12.54
C VAL A 103 -3.34 16.94 -11.11
N ILE A 104 -3.61 18.18 -10.70
CA ILE A 104 -4.18 18.50 -9.39
C ILE A 104 -5.57 17.90 -9.17
N ASP A 105 -6.37 17.69 -10.22
CA ASP A 105 -7.70 17.08 -10.10
C ASP A 105 -7.61 15.62 -9.68
N PHE A 106 -6.56 14.92 -10.11
CA PHE A 106 -6.35 13.51 -9.75
C PHE A 106 -5.87 13.39 -8.30
N ILE A 107 -4.99 14.28 -7.86
CA ILE A 107 -4.50 14.34 -6.47
C ILE A 107 -5.64 14.72 -5.52
N ALA A 108 -6.46 15.71 -5.88
CA ALA A 108 -7.57 16.16 -5.05
C ALA A 108 -8.72 15.14 -4.95
N PHE A 109 -8.95 14.35 -6.01
CA PHE A 109 -9.97 13.31 -6.01
C PHE A 109 -9.63 12.17 -5.04
N GLU A 110 -8.36 11.77 -4.98
CA GLU A 110 -7.90 10.70 -4.09
C GLU A 110 -7.98 11.08 -2.61
N GLU A 111 -7.73 12.35 -2.27
CA GLU A 111 -7.71 12.81 -0.88
C GLU A 111 -9.09 13.28 -0.36
N ASN A 112 -9.96 13.83 -1.23
CA ASN A 112 -11.13 14.60 -0.76
C ASN A 112 -12.43 14.41 -1.56
N ASN A 113 -12.50 13.46 -2.51
CA ASN A 113 -13.71 13.24 -3.34
C ASN A 113 -14.18 14.55 -4.03
N PHE A 114 -13.21 15.39 -4.40
CA PHE A 114 -13.44 16.76 -4.84
C PHE A 114 -13.79 16.79 -6.33
N GLN A 115 -14.99 17.24 -6.66
CA GLN A 115 -15.52 17.21 -8.03
C GLN A 115 -15.67 18.61 -8.66
N GLY A 116 -15.21 19.67 -7.99
CA GLY A 116 -15.35 21.07 -8.43
C GLY A 116 -14.07 21.68 -8.99
N SER A 117 -14.22 22.75 -9.80
CA SER A 117 -13.12 23.65 -10.15
C SER A 117 -12.55 24.30 -8.88
N PHE A 118 -11.24 24.14 -8.65
CA PHE A 118 -10.55 24.66 -7.48
C PHE A 118 -10.68 26.19 -7.33
N VAL A 119 -10.80 26.91 -8.46
CA VAL A 119 -11.07 28.36 -8.47
C VAL A 119 -12.38 28.73 -7.79
N ARG A 120 -13.41 27.88 -7.90
CA ARG A 120 -14.69 28.14 -7.25
C ARG A 120 -14.54 28.13 -5.73
N LYS A 121 -13.79 27.16 -5.18
CA LYS A 121 -13.50 27.14 -3.74
C LYS A 121 -12.53 28.21 -3.28
N ALA A 122 -11.54 28.58 -4.08
CA ALA A 122 -10.63 29.67 -3.73
C ALA A 122 -11.37 31.03 -3.68
N LEU A 123 -12.29 31.27 -4.62
CA LEU A 123 -13.18 32.42 -4.61
C LEU A 123 -14.17 32.34 -3.45
N ASP A 124 -14.79 31.19 -3.19
CA ASP A 124 -15.66 30.99 -2.03
C ASP A 124 -14.89 31.30 -0.72
N LEU A 125 -13.62 30.88 -0.60
CA LEU A 125 -12.77 31.14 0.57
C LEU A 125 -12.42 32.63 0.71
N ILE A 126 -12.22 33.32 -0.40
CA ILE A 126 -11.95 34.75 -0.45
C ILE A 126 -13.21 35.54 -0.08
N ASP A 127 -14.36 35.15 -0.63
CA ASP A 127 -15.66 35.75 -0.32
C ASP A 127 -16.03 35.54 1.15
N ASP A 128 -15.80 34.34 1.69
CA ASP A 128 -16.02 34.02 3.11
C ASP A 128 -15.09 34.86 4.02
N LEU A 129 -13.81 35.02 3.63
CA LEU A 129 -12.84 35.86 4.34
C LEU A 129 -13.24 37.34 4.35
N PHE A 130 -13.80 37.86 3.26
CA PHE A 130 -14.28 39.25 3.19
C PHE A 130 -15.66 39.45 3.83
N SER A 131 -16.47 38.39 3.96
CA SER A 131 -17.80 38.45 4.59
C SER A 131 -17.75 38.58 6.12
N HIS A 132 -16.60 38.30 6.74
CA HIS A 132 -16.37 38.38 8.19
C HIS A 132 -15.59 39.63 8.64
N LEU A 133 -15.40 40.61 7.76
CA LEU A 133 -14.86 41.94 8.04
C LEU A 133 -15.96 43.01 7.98
#